data_AF-A0A9Q3EQ31-F1
#
_entry.id   AF-A0A9Q3EQ31-F1
#
_cell.length_a   1.000
_cell.length_b   1.000
_cell.length_c   1.000
_cell.angle_alpha   90.00
_cell.angle_beta   90.00
_cell.angle_gamma   90.00
#
_symmetry.space_group_name_H-M   'P 1'
#
loop_
_entity.id
_entity.type
_entity.pdbx_description
1 polymer ?
#
loop_
_entity_poly.entity_id
_entity_poly.type
_entity_poly.pdbx_seq_one_letter_code
_entity_poly.pdbx_strand_id
1 'polypeptide(L)'
;MEHIHEKATKINVCVENSQHPFIIEIGAQCSIVVKEYLEKHLPNWEKKLLPTQANNFKISAGKMDTIETIIKEIMILHRKSNIRSNPEFIALEDTHIQGFLL
;
A
#
# COMPACT_ATOMS: atom_id res chain seq x y z
N MET A 1 -22.31 10.31 18.37
CA MET A 1 -21.36 9.54 17.54
C MET A 1 -20.51 10.57 16.83
N GLU A 2 -19.23 10.69 17.20
CA GLU A 2 -18.32 11.62 16.52
C GLU A 2 -18.07 11.13 15.10
N HIS A 3 -18.49 11.94 14.12
CA HIS A 3 -18.08 11.78 12.74
C HIS A 3 -16.61 12.23 12.63
N ILE A 4 -15.68 11.31 12.88
CA ILE A 4 -14.28 11.52 12.52
C ILE A 4 -14.28 11.76 11.01
N HIS A 5 -13.95 12.98 10.58
CA HIS A 5 -13.72 13.25 9.16
C HIS A 5 -12.50 12.43 8.75
N GLU A 6 -12.75 11.30 8.10
CA GLU A 6 -11.76 10.42 7.46
C GLU A 6 -11.03 11.23 6.39
N LYS A 7 -9.93 11.88 6.77
CA LYS A 7 -9.08 12.60 5.83
C LYS A 7 -7.84 11.77 5.57
N ALA A 8 -7.80 11.16 4.38
CA ALA A 8 -6.62 10.52 3.84
C ALA A 8 -5.40 11.45 3.99
N THR A 9 -4.33 10.95 4.62
CA THR A 9 -3.11 11.71 4.87
C THR A 9 -1.98 11.21 3.99
N LYS A 10 -1.40 12.10 3.18
CA LYS A 10 -0.26 11.74 2.34
C LYS A 10 1.05 11.93 3.10
N ILE A 11 1.88 10.89 3.14
CA ILE A 11 3.22 10.93 3.72
C ILE A 11 4.26 10.42 2.72
N ASN A 12 5.53 10.76 2.93
CA ASN A 12 6.64 10.16 2.20
C ASN A 12 7.28 9.06 3.05
N VAL A 13 7.44 7.90 2.44
CA VAL A 13 7.95 6.68 3.08
C VAL A 13 9.11 6.16 2.24
N CYS A 14 10.19 5.75 2.90
CA CYS A 14 11.32 5.13 2.21
C CYS A 14 11.04 3.65 1.96
N VAL A 15 11.22 3.21 0.72
CA VAL A 15 11.16 1.81 0.28
C VAL A 15 12.38 1.55 -0.61
N GLU A 16 13.16 0.49 -0.34
CA GLU A 16 14.42 0.18 -1.07
C GLU A 16 15.33 1.41 -1.32
N ASN A 17 15.48 2.27 -0.29
CA ASN A 17 16.29 3.49 -0.31
C ASN A 17 15.76 4.64 -1.20
N SER A 18 14.54 4.54 -1.72
CA SER A 18 13.86 5.60 -2.47
C SER A 18 12.64 6.12 -1.70
N GLN A 19 12.31 7.41 -1.83
CA GLN A 19 11.12 7.98 -1.20
C GLN A 19 9.90 7.83 -2.09
N HIS A 20 8.83 7.33 -1.52
CA HIS A 20 7.58 7.03 -2.20
C HIS A 20 6.41 7.69 -1.47
N PRO A 21 5.44 8.27 -2.20
CA PRO A 21 4.21 8.75 -1.60
C PRO A 21 3.35 7.58 -1.12
N PHE A 22 2.87 7.68 0.11
CA PHE A 22 1.90 6.78 0.71
C PHE A 22 0.67 7.58 1.15
N ILE A 23 -0.49 6.96 1.04
CA ILE A 23 -1.75 7.48 1.57
C ILE A 23 -2.10 6.66 2.81
N ILE A 24 -2.28 7.31 3.96
CA ILE A 24 -2.80 6.69 5.17
C ILE A 24 -4.31 6.94 5.22
N GLU A 25 -5.08 5.87 5.21
CA GLU A 25 -6.54 5.87 5.24
C GLU A 25 -7.01 5.09 6.48
N ILE A 26 -7.39 5.78 7.56
CA ILE A 26 -7.72 5.15 8.85
C ILE A 26 -8.89 4.16 8.73
N GLY A 27 -9.77 4.33 7.73
CA GLY A 27 -10.89 3.42 7.44
C GLY A 27 -10.54 2.24 6.52
N ALA A 28 -9.31 2.15 6.01
CA ALA A 28 -8.91 1.06 5.14
C ALA A 28 -8.78 -0.26 5.92
N GLN A 29 -9.36 -1.32 5.37
CA GLN A 29 -9.34 -2.64 5.99
C GLN A 29 -8.01 -3.37 5.80
N CYS A 30 -7.19 -2.92 4.85
CA CYS A 30 -5.90 -3.51 4.51
C CYS A 30 -5.05 -2.49 3.75
N SER A 31 -3.75 -2.73 3.77
CA SER A 31 -2.81 -1.96 2.96
C SER A 31 -2.76 -2.53 1.54
N ILE A 32 -2.75 -1.65 0.55
CA ILE A 32 -2.78 -2.03 -0.87
C ILE A 32 -1.66 -1.35 -1.64
N VAL A 33 -1.28 -1.98 -2.75
CA VAL A 33 -0.35 -1.43 -3.72
C VAL A 33 -0.81 -1.80 -5.12
N VAL A 34 -0.58 -0.93 -6.09
CA VAL A 34 -0.97 -1.18 -7.48
C VAL A 34 0.17 -1.79 -8.27
N LYS A 35 -0.14 -2.71 -9.17
CA LYS A 35 0.83 -3.41 -10.01
C LYS A 35 1.73 -2.47 -10.80
N GLU A 36 1.14 -1.48 -11.48
CA GLU A 36 1.89 -0.49 -12.27
C GLU A 36 2.97 0.21 -11.42
N TYR A 37 2.65 0.48 -10.15
CA TYR A 37 3.60 1.09 -9.23
C TYR A 37 4.74 0.13 -8.88
N LEU A 38 4.42 -1.13 -8.60
CA LEU A 38 5.42 -2.16 -8.33
C LEU A 38 6.35 -2.35 -9.53
N GLU A 39 5.82 -2.45 -10.74
CA GLU A 39 6.60 -2.61 -11.98
C GLU A 39 7.56 -1.44 -12.20
N LYS A 40 7.10 -0.21 -11.94
CA LYS A 40 7.90 1.00 -12.13
C LYS A 40 8.98 1.22 -11.07
N HIS A 41 8.70 0.86 -9.82
CA HIS A 41 9.52 1.29 -8.68
C HIS A 41 10.22 0.14 -7.93
N LEU A 42 9.76 -1.10 -8.08
CA LEU A 42 10.26 -2.26 -7.36
C LEU A 42 10.54 -3.42 -8.33
N PRO A 43 11.67 -3.40 -9.06
CA PRO A 43 11.99 -4.45 -10.02
C PRO A 43 12.08 -5.81 -9.29
N ASN A 44 11.57 -6.86 -9.94
CA ASN A 44 11.45 -8.22 -9.39
C ASN A 44 10.49 -8.35 -8.20
N TRP A 45 9.51 -7.46 -8.04
CA TRP A 45 8.47 -7.59 -7.00
C TRP A 45 7.72 -8.93 -7.09
N GLU A 46 7.54 -9.48 -8.29
CA GLU A 46 6.86 -10.76 -8.53
C GLU A 46 7.54 -11.93 -7.81
N LYS A 47 8.87 -11.91 -7.67
CA LYS A 47 9.63 -12.95 -6.95
C LYS A 47 9.43 -12.89 -5.43
N LYS A 48 8.80 -11.82 -4.94
CA LYS A 48 8.53 -11.55 -3.53
C LYS A 48 7.04 -11.69 -3.20
N LEU A 49 6.25 -12.20 -4.15
CA LEU A 49 4.84 -12.47 -3.92
C LEU A 49 4.66 -13.67 -3.00
N LEU A 50 3.62 -13.57 -2.18
CA LEU A 50 3.16 -14.60 -1.27
C LEU A 50 1.74 -14.99 -1.68
N PRO A 51 1.39 -16.28 -1.58
CA PRO A 51 0.03 -16.73 -1.85
C PRO A 51 -0.96 -15.92 -1.03
N THR A 52 -1.91 -15.28 -1.70
CA THR A 52 -2.92 -14.48 -1.01
C THR A 52 -4.04 -15.38 -0.46
N GLN A 53 -4.52 -15.07 0.74
CA GLN A 53 -5.78 -15.62 1.26
C GLN A 53 -6.97 -14.71 0.93
N ALA A 54 -6.72 -13.55 0.34
CA ALA A 54 -7.70 -12.50 0.18
C ALA A 54 -8.42 -12.63 -1.17
N ASN A 55 -9.59 -13.24 -1.13
CA ASN A 55 -10.43 -13.40 -2.32
C ASN A 55 -11.44 -12.24 -2.38
N ASN A 56 -11.24 -11.31 -3.31
CA ASN A 56 -12.15 -10.22 -3.72
C ASN A 56 -12.18 -8.98 -2.79
N PHE A 57 -11.49 -7.91 -3.20
CA PHE A 57 -11.71 -6.57 -2.62
C PHE A 57 -12.85 -5.84 -3.31
N LYS A 58 -13.75 -5.29 -2.50
CA LYS A 58 -14.69 -4.26 -2.95
C LYS A 58 -14.15 -2.93 -2.48
N ILE A 59 -13.90 -2.06 -3.43
CA ILE A 59 -13.57 -0.67 -3.21
C ILE A 59 -14.73 0.19 -3.71
N SER A 60 -14.82 1.44 -3.26
CA SER A 60 -15.95 2.32 -3.58
C SER A 60 -16.16 2.52 -5.09
N ALA A 61 -15.11 2.37 -5.89
CA ALA A 61 -15.15 2.47 -7.35
C ALA A 61 -15.47 1.15 -8.09
N GLY A 62 -15.68 0.02 -7.39
CA GLY A 62 -16.00 -1.27 -8.03
C GLY A 62 -15.33 -2.48 -7.40
N LYS A 63 -15.31 -3.59 -8.14
CA LYS A 63 -14.49 -4.76 -7.81
C LYS A 63 -13.10 -4.56 -8.42
N MET A 64 -12.06 -4.85 -7.66
CA MET A 64 -10.70 -4.92 -8.19
C MET A 64 -10.21 -6.36 -8.10
N ASP A 65 -9.53 -6.80 -9.16
CA ASP A 65 -8.88 -8.09 -9.18
C ASP A 65 -7.58 -8.03 -8.37
N THR A 66 -7.45 -9.00 -7.48
CA THR A 66 -6.26 -9.20 -6.65
C THR A 66 -5.25 -10.04 -7.40
N ILE A 67 -4.00 -9.64 -7.34
CA ILE A 67 -2.88 -10.46 -7.79
C ILE A 67 -2.52 -11.39 -6.62
N GLU A 68 -1.66 -10.92 -5.73
CA GLU A 68 -1.10 -11.68 -4.61
C GLU A 68 -0.68 -10.70 -3.50
N THR A 69 -0.18 -11.22 -2.37
CA THR A 69 0.30 -10.40 -1.25
C THR A 69 1.80 -10.14 -1.39
N ILE A 70 2.27 -8.93 -1.09
CA ILE A 70 3.69 -8.59 -1.00
C ILE A 70 3.99 -7.99 0.38
N ILE A 71 5.04 -8.51 1.04
CA ILE A 71 5.58 -7.90 2.26
C ILE A 71 6.71 -6.97 1.89
N LYS A 72 6.68 -5.74 2.39
CA LYS A 72 7.73 -4.77 2.10
C LYS A 72 8.19 -4.00 3.32
N GLU A 73 9.51 -3.96 3.55
CA GLU A 73 10.08 -3.04 4.52
C GLU A 73 9.81 -1.61 4.08
N ILE A 74 9.15 -0.86 4.95
CA ILE A 74 8.94 0.57 4.83
C ILE A 74 9.62 1.28 5.98
N MET A 75 10.16 2.47 5.71
CA MET A 75 10.64 3.38 6.74
C MET A 75 9.90 4.70 6.66
N ILE A 76 9.13 4.99 7.71
CA ILE A 76 8.46 6.28 7.90
C ILE A 76 9.45 7.20 8.61
N LEU A 77 9.82 8.28 7.93
CA LEU A 77 10.69 9.31 8.49
C LEU A 77 9.87 10.26 9.35
N HIS A 78 10.07 10.20 10.67
CA HIS A 78 9.42 11.13 11.61
C HIS A 78 10.47 11.99 12.31
N ARG A 79 10.11 13.22 12.69
CA ARG A 79 11.06 14.25 13.18
C ARG A 79 11.89 13.82 14.40
N LYS A 80 11.39 12.86 15.18
CA LYS A 80 12.03 12.40 16.43
C LYS A 80 12.67 11.01 16.31
N SER A 81 12.25 10.21 15.34
CA SER A 81 12.69 8.83 15.16
C SER A 81 12.21 8.31 13.81
N ASN A 82 12.91 7.31 13.28
CA ASN A 82 12.44 6.58 12.11
C ASN A 82 11.66 5.36 12.59
N ILE A 83 10.51 5.11 11.98
CA ILE A 83 9.71 3.90 12.23
C ILE A 83 9.96 2.96 11.06
N ARG A 84 10.42 1.74 11.34
CA ARG A 84 10.52 0.67 10.36
C ARG A 84 9.39 -0.33 10.58
N SER A 85 8.77 -0.78 9.51
CA SER A 85 7.72 -1.79 9.55
C SER A 85 7.79 -2.68 8.30
N ASN A 86 7.27 -3.89 8.38
CA ASN A 86 7.15 -4.83 7.25
C ASN A 86 5.66 -5.15 7.00
N PRO A 87 4.84 -4.16 6.61
CA PRO A 87 3.43 -4.40 6.33
C PRO A 87 3.24 -5.35 5.14
N GLU A 88 2.12 -6.08 5.20
CA GLU A 88 1.56 -6.82 4.09
C GLU A 88 0.77 -5.86 3.21
N PHE A 89 1.09 -5.82 1.92
CA PHE A 89 0.30 -5.14 0.91
C PHE A 89 -0.36 -6.14 -0.01
N ILE A 90 -1.59 -5.84 -0.39
CA ILE A 90 -2.28 -6.60 -1.41
C ILE A 90 -2.03 -5.91 -2.75
N ALA A 91 -1.43 -6.64 -3.69
CA ALA A 91 -1.18 -6.15 -5.03
C ALA A 91 -2.45 -6.24 -5.89
N LEU A 92 -2.81 -5.13 -6.52
CA LEU A 92 -4.02 -4.99 -7.34
C LEU A 92 -3.62 -4.79 -8.80
N GLU A 93 -4.31 -5.46 -9.74
CA GLU A 93 -3.99 -5.42 -11.19
C GLU A 93 -4.10 -4.02 -11.79
N ASP A 94 -5.19 -3.30 -11.55
CA ASP A 94 -5.39 -2.01 -12.21
C ASP A 94 -6.29 -1.08 -11.40
N THR A 95 -5.76 0.11 -11.10
CA THR A 95 -6.50 1.15 -10.39
C THR A 95 -5.97 2.53 -10.76
N HIS A 96 -6.80 3.57 -10.63
CA HIS A 96 -6.36 4.96 -10.72
C HIS A 96 -5.54 5.45 -9.50
N ILE A 97 -5.23 4.58 -8.52
CA ILE A 97 -4.48 4.92 -7.32
C ILE A 97 -2.99 4.96 -7.67
N GLN A 98 -2.35 6.11 -7.44
CA GLN A 98 -0.92 6.28 -7.66
C GLN A 98 -0.14 6.14 -6.34
N GLY A 99 0.26 4.92 -6.01
CA GLY A 99 1.16 4.65 -4.87
C GLY A 99 0.69 3.53 -3.95
N PHE A 100 1.24 3.54 -2.75
CA PHE A 100 0.83 2.65 -1.67
C PHE A 100 -0.25 3.31 -0.81
N LEU A 101 -1.19 2.50 -0.34
CA LEU A 101 -2.17 2.90 0.66
C LEU A 101 -2.00 2.02 1.91
N LEU A 102 -1.95 2.67 3.07
CA LEU A 102 -1.79 2.08 4.40
C LEU A 102 -3.07 2.26 5.21
#